data_AF-A0A7W6BLZ3-F1
#
_entry.id   AF-A0A7W6BLZ3-F1
#
_cell.length_a   1.000
_cell.length_b   1.000
_cell.length_c   1.000
_cell.angle_alpha   90.00
_cell.angle_beta   90.00
_cell.angle_gamma   90.00
#
_symmetry.space_group_name_H-M   'P 1'
#
loop_
_entity.id
_entity.type
_entity.pdbx_description
1 polymer ?
#
loop_
_entity_poly.entity_id
_entity_poly.type
_entity_poly.pdbx_seq_one_letter_code
_entity_poly.pdbx_strand_id
1 'polypeptide(L)'
;MTDKGRRFEVVNRDGEVFEGTTMAEARAKMIAAARDEMARRHAANPDAVPQFNLRMARLAAARKREQQRFDHLVMGKPRPVERVTEGRKSGRRRPKTVERPVRLEPGIEEAVQLREAWDHKVYGTPETHERASRTHSGALAQLNRNGTITNDQLEWAAQIANVYRSLEADVAVKVASLEARVDQSRRSGDAAESVYRVRMHLAYGYWRDMIPVPKQLVLDMIVGDAIGYTIAARIYRVHNRRAKRLLLEALDRWPRCVAHAFSMVDHATADAMNHGRTVDPVWLDGPSKAYWGQVDPTAPPTTGQPAIIGIDLASRPDLSGPVQTLDPAFLDERGLLREWSEIAEIIRARLVE
;
A
#
# COMPACT_ATOMS: atom_id res chain seq x y z
N MET A 1 -49.07 -28.65 77.25
CA MET A 1 -47.82 -28.99 76.55
C MET A 1 -47.30 -27.72 75.90
N THR A 2 -46.36 -27.03 76.55
CA THR A 2 -45.71 -25.84 75.98
C THR A 2 -44.71 -26.29 74.93
N ASP A 3 -44.98 -25.95 73.68
CA ASP A 3 -44.08 -26.13 72.55
C ASP A 3 -42.77 -25.40 72.86
N LYS A 4 -41.74 -26.15 73.28
CA LYS A 4 -40.41 -25.61 73.52
C LYS A 4 -39.85 -25.24 72.15
N GLY A 5 -40.03 -23.97 71.78
CA GLY A 5 -39.62 -23.39 70.51
C GLY A 5 -38.21 -23.82 70.14
N ARG A 6 -38.08 -24.46 68.97
CA ARG A 6 -36.79 -24.83 68.38
C ARG A 6 -35.93 -23.57 68.27
N ARG A 7 -34.82 -23.52 69.01
CA ARG A 7 -33.77 -22.54 68.76
C ARG A 7 -33.01 -22.94 67.51
N PHE A 8 -32.66 -21.95 66.71
CA PHE A 8 -31.83 -22.14 65.53
C PHE A 8 -30.43 -21.62 65.83
N GLU A 9 -29.45 -22.47 65.59
CA GLU A 9 -28.03 -22.18 65.75
C GLU A 9 -27.39 -22.01 64.37
N VAL A 10 -26.58 -20.97 64.23
CA VAL A 10 -25.74 -20.75 63.05
C VAL A 10 -24.31 -20.61 63.53
N VAL A 11 -23.43 -21.48 63.05
CA VAL A 11 -22.00 -21.48 63.42
C VAL A 11 -21.21 -20.73 62.34
N ASN A 12 -20.37 -19.78 62.73
CA ASN A 12 -19.48 -19.10 61.79
C ASN A 12 -18.24 -19.95 61.45
N ARG A 13 -17.37 -19.43 60.57
CA ARG A 13 -16.14 -20.12 60.14
C ARG A 13 -15.13 -20.34 61.27
N ASP A 14 -15.21 -19.53 62.33
CA ASP A 14 -14.31 -19.55 63.49
C ASP A 14 -14.88 -20.41 64.64
N GLY A 15 -16.04 -21.04 64.43
CA GLY A 15 -16.69 -21.92 65.43
C GLY A 15 -17.60 -21.20 66.42
N GLU A 16 -17.83 -19.89 66.27
CA GLU A 16 -18.74 -19.14 67.14
C GLU A 16 -20.20 -19.46 66.80
N VAL A 17 -21.01 -19.76 67.83
CA VAL A 17 -22.42 -20.15 67.69
C VAL A 17 -23.33 -18.95 67.93
N PHE A 18 -24.22 -18.68 66.97
CA PHE A 18 -25.21 -17.61 67.05
C PHE A 18 -26.62 -18.21 67.14
N GLU A 19 -27.33 -17.94 68.25
CA GLU A 19 -28.68 -18.43 68.51
C GLU A 19 -29.77 -17.40 68.14
N GLY A 20 -30.84 -17.86 67.48
CA GLY A 20 -32.03 -17.06 67.17
C GLY A 20 -33.32 -17.85 67.34
N THR A 21 -34.45 -17.15 67.51
CA THR A 21 -35.77 -17.82 67.51
C THR A 21 -36.16 -18.29 66.11
N THR A 22 -35.53 -17.70 65.08
CA THR A 22 -35.59 -18.14 63.70
C THR A 22 -34.18 -18.22 63.10
N MET A 23 -34.02 -19.02 62.04
CA MET A 23 -32.76 -19.08 61.29
C MET A 23 -32.36 -17.71 60.70
N ALA A 24 -33.33 -16.88 60.33
CA ALA A 24 -33.10 -15.53 59.82
C ALA A 24 -32.51 -14.62 60.91
N GLU A 25 -33.03 -14.70 62.14
CA GLU A 25 -32.50 -13.96 63.29
C GLU A 25 -31.09 -14.41 63.68
N ALA A 26 -30.84 -15.72 63.71
CA ALA A 26 -29.51 -16.26 63.99
C ALA A 26 -28.48 -15.77 62.96
N ARG A 27 -28.85 -15.77 61.67
CA ARG A 27 -28.03 -15.19 60.58
C ARG A 27 -27.88 -13.67 60.72
N ALA A 28 -28.92 -12.94 61.09
CA ALA A 28 -28.87 -11.50 61.28
C ALA A 28 -27.92 -11.11 62.41
N LYS A 29 -27.93 -11.85 63.53
CA LYS A 29 -26.98 -11.67 64.63
C LYS A 29 -25.54 -11.96 64.21
N MET A 30 -25.31 -13.05 63.47
CA MET A 30 -23.99 -13.35 62.89
C MET A 30 -23.50 -12.22 61.97
N ILE A 31 -24.37 -11.68 61.11
CA ILE A 31 -24.04 -10.56 60.21
C ILE A 31 -23.74 -9.28 60.99
N ALA A 32 -24.52 -8.98 62.05
CA ALA A 32 -24.29 -7.82 62.91
C ALA A 32 -22.94 -7.91 63.63
N ALA A 33 -22.64 -9.05 64.26
CA ALA A 33 -21.35 -9.29 64.91
C ALA A 33 -20.16 -9.16 63.94
N ALA A 34 -20.30 -9.69 62.71
CA ALA A 34 -19.28 -9.56 61.67
C ALA A 34 -19.08 -8.10 61.21
N ARG A 35 -20.15 -7.29 61.17
CA ARG A 35 -20.07 -5.85 60.86
C ARG A 35 -19.37 -5.07 61.96
N ASP A 36 -19.68 -5.36 63.23
CA ASP A 36 -19.06 -4.70 64.38
C ASP A 36 -17.55 -5.02 64.49
N GLU A 37 -17.18 -6.27 64.21
CA GLU A 37 -15.77 -6.68 64.13
C GLU A 37 -15.04 -6.00 62.97
N MET A 38 -15.68 -5.90 61.79
CA MET A 38 -15.14 -5.16 60.65
C MET A 38 -14.95 -3.67 60.98
N ALA A 39 -15.92 -3.05 61.66
CA ALA A 39 -15.83 -1.66 62.11
C ALA A 39 -14.68 -1.45 63.12
N ARG A 40 -14.49 -2.37 64.09
CA ARG A 40 -13.36 -2.33 65.02
C ARG A 40 -12.01 -2.44 64.32
N ARG A 41 -11.88 -3.33 63.32
CA ARG A 41 -10.65 -3.46 62.51
C ARG A 41 -10.37 -2.21 61.67
N HIS A 42 -11.40 -1.58 61.12
CA HIS A 42 -11.26 -0.32 60.39
C HIS A 42 -10.91 0.87 61.30
N ALA A 43 -11.44 0.90 62.53
CA ALA A 43 -11.05 1.90 63.54
C ALA A 43 -9.59 1.73 63.99
N ALA A 44 -9.09 0.49 64.07
CA ALA A 44 -7.70 0.21 64.42
C ALA A 44 -6.70 0.54 63.30
N ASN A 45 -7.14 0.53 62.03
CA ASN A 45 -6.31 0.89 60.88
C ASN A 45 -7.15 1.57 59.78
N PRO A 46 -7.33 2.90 59.85
CA PRO A 46 -8.15 3.64 58.89
C PRO A 46 -7.57 3.61 57.46
N ASP A 47 -6.25 3.54 57.31
CA ASP A 47 -5.57 3.52 56.01
C ASP A 47 -5.71 2.17 55.27
N ALA A 48 -6.08 1.11 55.98
CA ALA A 48 -6.32 -0.20 55.37
C ALA A 48 -7.58 -0.24 54.50
N VAL A 49 -8.60 0.59 54.78
CA VAL A 49 -9.87 0.62 54.02
C VAL A 49 -9.65 1.09 52.58
N PRO A 50 -9.01 2.25 52.32
CA PRO A 50 -8.69 2.66 50.95
C PRO A 50 -7.86 1.62 50.20
N GLN A 51 -6.86 1.02 50.84
CA GLN A 51 -6.00 0.01 50.21
C GLN A 51 -6.79 -1.26 49.83
N PHE A 52 -7.66 -1.73 50.71
CA PHE A 52 -8.55 -2.85 50.45
C PHE A 52 -9.50 -2.54 49.29
N ASN A 53 -10.13 -1.36 49.30
CA ASN A 53 -11.03 -0.93 48.24
C ASN A 53 -10.30 -0.80 46.89
N LEU A 54 -9.09 -0.26 46.88
CA LEU A 54 -8.24 -0.22 45.68
C LEU A 54 -7.91 -1.63 45.18
N ARG A 55 -7.56 -2.56 46.07
CA ARG A 55 -7.31 -3.95 45.70
C ARG A 55 -8.56 -4.62 45.13
N MET A 56 -9.72 -4.41 45.75
CA MET A 56 -10.99 -4.96 45.28
C MET A 56 -11.40 -4.36 43.93
N ALA A 57 -11.19 -3.06 43.73
CA ALA A 57 -11.41 -2.39 42.45
C ALA A 57 -10.50 -2.96 41.36
N ARG A 58 -9.22 -3.20 41.65
CA ARG A 58 -8.28 -3.86 40.71
C ARG A 58 -8.74 -5.28 40.35
N LEU A 59 -9.16 -6.08 41.32
CA LEU A 59 -9.66 -7.44 41.07
C LEU A 59 -10.97 -7.42 40.26
N ALA A 60 -11.88 -6.50 40.55
CA ALA A 60 -13.12 -6.34 39.80
C ALA A 60 -12.83 -5.91 38.35
N ALA A 61 -11.92 -4.96 38.14
CA ALA A 61 -11.48 -4.54 36.81
C ALA A 61 -10.84 -5.69 36.02
N ALA A 62 -9.98 -6.49 36.66
CA ALA A 62 -9.37 -7.66 36.04
C ALA A 62 -10.41 -8.72 35.64
N ARG A 63 -11.38 -9.02 36.52
CA ARG A 63 -12.49 -9.94 36.21
C ARG A 63 -13.35 -9.43 35.06
N LYS A 64 -13.68 -8.14 35.06
CA LYS A 64 -14.44 -7.50 33.98
C LYS A 64 -13.72 -7.64 32.64
N ARG A 65 -12.41 -7.38 32.61
CA ARG A 65 -11.57 -7.53 31.41
C ARG A 65 -11.58 -8.98 30.90
N GLU A 66 -11.40 -9.96 31.78
CA GLU A 66 -11.39 -11.38 31.38
C GLU A 66 -12.76 -11.82 30.87
N GLN A 67 -13.84 -11.37 31.50
CA GLN A 67 -15.19 -11.64 31.03
C GLN A 67 -15.44 -11.04 29.64
N GLN A 68 -15.02 -9.79 29.40
CA GLN A 68 -15.11 -9.17 28.07
C GLN A 68 -14.28 -9.90 27.02
N ARG A 69 -13.07 -10.35 27.37
CA ARG A 69 -12.21 -11.15 26.48
C ARG A 69 -12.92 -12.45 26.11
N PHE A 70 -13.46 -13.16 27.08
CA PHE A 70 -14.18 -14.40 26.85
C PHE A 70 -15.43 -14.17 25.98
N ASP A 71 -16.29 -13.21 26.35
CA ASP A 71 -17.54 -12.95 25.64
C ASP A 71 -17.31 -12.49 24.20
N HIS A 72 -16.39 -11.54 23.98
CA HIS A 72 -16.23 -10.93 22.66
C HIS A 72 -15.21 -11.64 21.78
N LEU A 73 -14.08 -12.09 22.33
CA LEU A 73 -13.02 -12.70 21.51
C LEU A 73 -13.19 -14.22 21.39
N VAL A 74 -13.59 -14.90 22.47
CA VAL A 74 -13.73 -16.37 22.46
C VAL A 74 -15.11 -16.78 21.96
N MET A 75 -16.18 -16.23 22.54
CA MET A 75 -17.56 -16.58 22.18
C MET A 75 -18.10 -15.80 20.98
N GLY A 76 -17.36 -14.81 20.49
CA GLY A 76 -17.74 -14.03 19.31
C GLY A 76 -18.96 -13.12 19.50
N LYS A 77 -19.39 -12.85 20.74
CA LYS A 77 -20.61 -12.07 20.98
C LYS A 77 -20.47 -10.65 20.43
N PRO A 78 -21.55 -10.07 19.87
CA PRO A 78 -21.55 -8.68 19.43
C PRO A 78 -21.30 -7.74 20.61
N ARG A 79 -20.83 -6.52 20.32
CA ARG A 79 -20.61 -5.53 21.37
C ARG A 79 -21.89 -5.19 22.11
N PRO A 80 -21.80 -4.92 23.42
CA PRO A 80 -22.92 -4.38 24.15
C PRO A 80 -23.24 -2.99 23.60
N VAL A 81 -24.53 -2.76 23.37
CA VAL A 81 -25.02 -1.51 22.81
C VAL A 81 -25.76 -0.76 23.91
N GLU A 82 -25.36 0.48 24.18
CA GLU A 82 -26.04 1.36 25.10
C GLU A 82 -27.04 2.23 24.34
N ARG A 83 -28.28 2.27 24.82
CA ARG A 83 -29.33 3.12 24.28
C ARG A 83 -29.24 4.49 24.92
N VAL A 84 -28.60 5.42 24.22
CA VAL A 84 -28.47 6.80 24.66
C VAL A 84 -29.58 7.63 24.02
N THR A 85 -30.27 8.44 24.82
CA THR A 85 -31.26 9.39 24.29
C THR A 85 -30.54 10.67 23.88
N GLU A 86 -30.48 10.92 22.57
CA GLU A 86 -29.87 12.12 22.00
C GLU A 86 -30.92 13.18 21.69
N GLY A 87 -30.59 14.42 22.06
CA GLY A 87 -31.40 15.60 21.81
C GLY A 87 -32.19 16.07 23.04
N ARG A 88 -32.28 17.39 23.21
CA ARG A 88 -33.24 17.99 24.14
C ARG A 88 -34.64 17.96 23.54
N LYS A 89 -35.62 17.64 24.37
CA LYS A 89 -37.04 17.78 24.01
C LYS A 89 -37.32 19.26 23.71
N SER A 90 -37.46 19.60 22.43
CA SER A 90 -37.80 20.94 21.97
C SER A 90 -39.15 20.89 21.25
N GLY A 91 -40.16 21.52 21.86
CA GLY A 91 -41.54 21.52 21.36
C GLY A 91 -42.11 20.11 21.16
N ARG A 92 -42.57 19.81 19.93
CA ARG A 92 -43.16 18.52 19.54
C ARG A 92 -42.14 17.44 19.17
N ARG A 93 -40.84 17.75 19.07
CA ARG A 93 -39.80 16.76 18.70
C ARG A 93 -39.40 15.92 19.92
N ARG A 94 -39.62 14.61 19.84
CA ARG A 94 -39.18 13.65 20.85
C ARG A 94 -37.67 13.39 20.70
N PRO A 95 -36.92 13.24 21.82
CA PRO A 95 -35.52 12.83 21.76
C PRO A 95 -35.41 11.48 21.04
N LYS A 96 -34.36 11.34 20.23
CA LYS A 96 -34.13 10.12 19.46
C LYS A 96 -33.28 9.18 20.30
N THR A 97 -33.77 7.97 20.55
CA THR A 97 -32.96 6.92 21.15
C THR A 97 -31.99 6.42 20.07
N VAL A 98 -30.70 6.60 20.30
CA VAL A 98 -29.62 6.15 19.43
C VAL A 98 -28.88 5.02 20.14
N GLU A 99 -28.65 3.95 19.41
CA GLU A 99 -27.85 2.81 19.86
C GLU A 99 -26.37 3.13 19.63
N ARG A 100 -25.59 3.21 20.71
CA ARG A 100 -24.14 3.45 20.66
C ARG A 100 -23.39 2.22 21.17
N PRO A 101 -22.38 1.71 20.45
CA PRO A 101 -21.56 0.62 20.96
C PRO A 101 -20.77 1.09 22.18
N VAL A 102 -20.81 0.30 23.25
CA VAL A 102 -20.03 0.55 24.46
C VAL A 102 -18.56 0.28 24.17
N ARG A 103 -17.68 1.20 24.60
CA ARG A 103 -16.23 1.02 24.50
C ARG A 103 -15.76 -0.07 25.48
N LEU A 104 -15.07 -1.08 24.96
CA LEU A 104 -14.49 -2.17 25.75
C LEU A 104 -13.15 -1.75 26.36
N GLU A 105 -12.60 -2.60 27.24
CA GLU A 105 -11.29 -2.38 27.84
C GLU A 105 -10.16 -2.40 26.77
N PRO A 106 -9.03 -1.69 27.00
CA PRO A 106 -7.93 -1.58 26.05
C PRO A 106 -7.35 -2.96 25.64
N GLY A 107 -7.02 -3.09 24.35
CA GLY A 107 -6.59 -4.35 23.72
C GLY A 107 -7.72 -5.31 23.33
N ILE A 108 -8.86 -5.31 24.04
CA ILE A 108 -10.06 -6.05 23.60
C ILE A 108 -10.80 -5.24 22.54
N GLU A 109 -10.96 -3.94 22.80
CA GLU A 109 -11.58 -3.00 21.87
C GLU A 109 -10.93 -3.06 20.47
N GLU A 110 -9.59 -3.06 20.41
CA GLU A 110 -8.84 -3.08 19.14
C GLU A 110 -9.10 -4.36 18.34
N ALA A 111 -9.07 -5.52 19.01
CA ALA A 111 -9.33 -6.80 18.37
C ALA A 111 -10.78 -6.93 17.88
N VAL A 112 -11.76 -6.44 18.66
CA VAL A 112 -13.17 -6.44 18.25
C VAL A 112 -13.41 -5.43 17.13
N GLN A 113 -12.76 -4.27 17.13
CA GLN A 113 -12.81 -3.30 16.02
C GLN A 113 -12.26 -3.90 14.73
N LEU A 114 -11.15 -4.60 14.81
CA LEU A 114 -10.54 -5.27 13.66
C LEU A 114 -11.47 -6.34 13.09
N ARG A 115 -12.14 -7.13 13.94
CA ARG A 115 -13.16 -8.09 13.49
C ARG A 115 -14.33 -7.39 12.81
N GLU A 116 -14.92 -6.39 13.44
CA GLU A 116 -16.08 -5.67 12.88
C GLU A 116 -15.77 -4.96 11.56
N ALA A 117 -14.56 -4.40 11.42
CA ALA A 117 -14.12 -3.79 10.17
C ALA A 117 -14.10 -4.79 9.01
N TRP A 118 -13.80 -6.06 9.28
CA TRP A 118 -13.64 -7.11 8.27
C TRP A 118 -14.75 -8.18 8.28
N ASP A 119 -15.81 -8.01 9.07
CA ASP A 119 -16.92 -8.99 9.22
C ASP A 119 -17.67 -9.25 7.90
N HIS A 120 -17.64 -8.27 6.99
CA HIS A 120 -18.22 -8.39 5.66
C HIS A 120 -17.41 -9.28 4.70
N LYS A 121 -16.22 -9.75 5.09
CA LYS A 121 -15.38 -10.64 4.29
C LYS A 121 -15.47 -12.08 4.82
N VAL A 122 -16.13 -12.93 4.05
CA VAL A 122 -16.44 -14.33 4.41
C VAL A 122 -15.20 -15.22 4.51
N TYR A 123 -14.12 -14.91 3.78
CA TYR A 123 -12.93 -15.75 3.69
C TYR A 123 -11.71 -15.07 4.30
N GLY A 124 -11.01 -15.78 5.19
CA GLY A 124 -9.76 -15.34 5.81
C GLY A 124 -9.94 -14.74 7.21
N THR A 125 -8.84 -14.61 7.95
CA THR A 125 -8.87 -14.00 9.29
C THR A 125 -8.87 -12.47 9.19
N PRO A 126 -9.54 -11.75 10.11
CA PRO A 126 -9.52 -10.29 10.16
C PRO A 126 -8.10 -9.71 10.19
N GLU A 127 -7.16 -10.36 10.88
CA GLU A 127 -5.76 -9.95 10.95
C GLU A 127 -5.07 -10.02 9.58
N THR A 128 -5.44 -11.01 8.76
CA THR A 128 -4.92 -11.17 7.40
C THR A 128 -5.43 -10.04 6.50
N HIS A 129 -6.71 -9.66 6.63
CA HIS A 129 -7.28 -8.54 5.87
C HIS A 129 -6.71 -7.20 6.29
N GLU A 130 -6.52 -6.98 7.58
CA GLU A 130 -5.85 -5.78 8.08
C GLU A 130 -4.43 -5.69 7.53
N ARG A 131 -3.66 -6.79 7.63
CA ARG A 131 -2.31 -6.84 7.09
C ARG A 131 -2.28 -6.62 5.58
N ALA A 132 -3.23 -7.19 4.84
CA ALA A 132 -3.35 -6.97 3.39
C ALA A 132 -3.76 -5.54 3.05
N SER A 133 -4.59 -4.89 3.87
CA SER A 133 -4.97 -3.49 3.67
C SER A 133 -3.80 -2.53 3.92
N ARG A 134 -2.95 -2.83 4.91
CA ARG A 134 -1.73 -2.07 5.21
C ARG A 134 -0.63 -2.35 4.20
N THR A 135 -0.53 -3.60 3.79
CA THR A 135 0.41 -4.04 2.74
C THR A 135 -0.28 -3.85 1.40
N HIS A 136 -0.48 -2.59 1.00
CA HIS A 136 -0.83 -2.26 -0.39
C HIS A 136 0.27 -2.84 -1.28
N SER A 137 0.04 -4.06 -1.74
CA SER A 137 0.86 -4.68 -2.78
C SER A 137 0.56 -3.82 -3.99
N GLY A 138 1.54 -3.05 -4.47
CA GLY A 138 1.34 -2.13 -5.59
C GLY A 138 0.57 -2.83 -6.72
N ALA A 139 -0.30 -2.11 -7.42
CA ALA A 139 -1.23 -2.72 -8.37
C ALA A 139 -0.53 -3.66 -9.37
N LEU A 140 0.71 -3.33 -9.78
CA LEU A 140 1.56 -4.18 -10.62
C LEU A 140 2.03 -5.45 -9.92
N ALA A 141 2.41 -5.39 -8.63
CA ALA A 141 2.77 -6.58 -7.86
C ALA A 141 1.59 -7.56 -7.73
N GLN A 142 0.36 -7.04 -7.62
CA GLN A 142 -0.84 -7.89 -7.66
C GLN A 142 -1.05 -8.52 -9.05
N LEU A 143 -0.77 -7.79 -10.13
CA LEU A 143 -0.83 -8.35 -11.49
C LEU A 143 0.22 -9.44 -11.72
N ASN A 144 1.43 -9.31 -11.15
CA ASN A 144 2.48 -10.34 -11.22
C ASN A 144 2.02 -11.60 -10.48
N ARG A 145 1.54 -11.46 -9.23
CA ARG A 145 1.00 -12.61 -8.46
C ARG A 145 -0.14 -13.35 -9.19
N ASN A 146 -0.94 -12.62 -9.95
CA ASN A 146 -2.02 -13.19 -10.76
C ASN A 146 -1.54 -13.80 -12.10
N GLY A 147 -0.23 -13.79 -12.39
CA GLY A 147 0.37 -14.28 -13.63
C GLY A 147 0.04 -13.44 -14.86
N THR A 148 -0.42 -12.20 -14.69
CA THR A 148 -0.77 -11.32 -15.81
C THR A 148 0.45 -10.61 -16.39
N ILE A 149 1.41 -10.25 -15.56
CA ILE A 149 2.70 -9.69 -15.98
C ILE A 149 3.82 -10.64 -15.55
N THR A 150 4.90 -10.66 -16.32
CA THR A 150 6.10 -11.43 -15.98
C THR A 150 6.93 -10.72 -14.91
N ASN A 151 7.92 -11.41 -14.33
CA ASN A 151 8.85 -10.78 -13.39
C ASN A 151 9.66 -9.67 -14.07
N ASP A 152 10.14 -9.92 -15.29
CA ASP A 152 10.89 -8.94 -16.08
C ASP A 152 10.06 -7.68 -16.35
N GLN A 153 8.78 -7.82 -16.70
CA GLN A 153 7.87 -6.70 -16.90
C GLN A 153 7.66 -5.88 -15.62
N LEU A 154 7.64 -6.52 -14.45
CA LEU A 154 7.57 -5.84 -13.16
C LEU A 154 8.85 -5.05 -12.89
N GLU A 155 10.02 -5.62 -13.19
CA GLU A 155 11.31 -4.94 -13.06
C GLU A 155 11.43 -3.75 -14.03
N TRP A 156 11.01 -3.91 -15.28
CA TRP A 156 10.96 -2.83 -16.27
C TRP A 156 10.04 -1.70 -15.82
N ALA A 157 8.87 -2.02 -15.26
CA ALA A 157 7.98 -1.00 -14.70
C ALA A 157 8.65 -0.22 -13.56
N ALA A 158 9.38 -0.89 -12.68
CA ALA A 158 10.14 -0.24 -11.60
C ALA A 158 11.26 0.66 -12.15
N GLN A 159 11.98 0.22 -13.19
CA GLN A 159 12.99 1.04 -13.87
C GLN A 159 12.38 2.31 -14.47
N ILE A 160 11.27 2.19 -15.20
CA ILE A 160 10.56 3.32 -15.80
C ILE A 160 10.09 4.30 -14.72
N ALA A 161 9.51 3.80 -13.61
CA ALA A 161 9.07 4.62 -12.50
C ALA A 161 10.23 5.39 -11.84
N ASN A 162 11.38 4.75 -11.68
CA ASN A 162 12.58 5.39 -11.13
C ASN A 162 13.13 6.49 -12.05
N VAL A 163 13.21 6.22 -13.36
CA VAL A 163 13.62 7.23 -14.35
C VAL A 163 12.68 8.43 -14.32
N TYR A 164 11.37 8.18 -14.32
CA TYR A 164 10.35 9.22 -14.23
C TYR A 164 10.51 10.10 -12.97
N ARG A 165 10.64 9.49 -11.79
CA ARG A 165 10.87 10.22 -10.53
C ARG A 165 12.16 11.02 -10.55
N SER A 166 13.22 10.50 -11.18
CA SER A 166 14.49 11.22 -11.31
C SER A 166 14.36 12.47 -12.18
N LEU A 167 13.58 12.39 -13.28
CA LEU A 167 13.29 13.53 -14.16
C LEU A 167 12.46 14.60 -13.43
N GLU A 168 11.44 14.19 -12.66
CA GLU A 168 10.65 15.12 -11.85
C GLU A 168 11.50 15.83 -10.78
N ALA A 169 12.37 15.09 -10.10
CA ALA A 169 13.29 15.65 -9.10
C ALA A 169 14.26 16.67 -9.72
N ASP A 170 14.84 16.38 -10.88
CA ASP A 170 15.75 17.31 -11.57
C ASP A 170 15.05 18.60 -12.03
N VAL A 171 13.80 18.49 -12.50
CA VAL A 171 12.99 19.65 -12.87
C VAL A 171 12.67 20.49 -11.63
N ALA A 172 12.31 19.85 -10.50
CA ALA A 172 12.06 20.55 -9.24
C ALA A 172 13.31 21.29 -8.72
N VAL A 173 14.49 20.67 -8.81
CA VAL A 173 15.76 21.30 -8.41
C VAL A 173 16.11 22.48 -9.31
N LYS A 174 15.91 22.41 -10.63
CA LYS A 174 16.16 23.53 -11.55
C LYS A 174 15.26 24.74 -11.29
N VAL A 175 14.02 24.51 -10.84
CA VAL A 175 13.08 25.59 -10.48
C VAL A 175 13.41 26.19 -9.10
N ALA A 176 13.94 25.40 -8.17
CA ALA A 176 14.36 25.86 -6.84
C ALA A 176 15.77 26.48 -6.81
N SER A 177 16.66 26.13 -7.76
CA SER A 177 18.08 26.47 -7.76
C SER A 177 18.44 27.64 -8.68
N LEU A 178 17.69 28.75 -8.61
CA LEU A 178 18.17 30.02 -9.17
C LEU A 178 19.13 30.78 -8.22
N GLU A 179 19.27 30.37 -6.95
CA GLU A 179 20.10 31.08 -5.96
C GLU A 179 21.19 30.23 -5.25
N ALA A 180 21.26 28.91 -5.45
CA ALA A 180 22.21 28.07 -4.71
C ALA A 180 23.55 27.90 -5.46
N ARG A 181 24.61 28.54 -4.96
CA ARG A 181 26.02 28.32 -5.35
C ARG A 181 26.40 26.85 -5.16
N VAL A 182 26.86 26.19 -6.23
CA VAL A 182 27.36 24.81 -6.19
C VAL A 182 28.89 24.82 -6.27
N ASP A 183 29.53 24.44 -5.18
CA ASP A 183 30.94 24.06 -5.10
C ASP A 183 31.09 22.64 -5.69
N GLN A 184 31.69 22.53 -6.87
CA GLN A 184 31.84 21.26 -7.60
C GLN A 184 33.12 20.54 -7.18
N SER A 185 33.06 19.74 -6.12
CA SER A 185 34.08 18.70 -5.89
C SER A 185 33.69 17.41 -6.60
N ARG A 186 34.31 17.17 -7.77
CA ARG A 186 34.08 15.98 -8.61
C ARG A 186 34.69 14.74 -7.95
N ARG A 187 33.90 13.70 -7.69
CA ARG A 187 34.40 12.34 -7.44
C ARG A 187 34.41 11.55 -8.75
N SER A 188 35.53 10.90 -9.05
CA SER A 188 35.82 10.19 -10.31
C SER A 188 34.91 8.98 -10.62
N GLY A 189 33.93 8.66 -9.76
CA GLY A 189 32.93 7.60 -9.97
C GLY A 189 31.58 8.11 -10.52
N ASP A 190 31.32 9.42 -10.46
CA ASP A 190 30.03 10.02 -10.88
C ASP A 190 29.85 10.02 -12.41
N ALA A 191 30.93 9.89 -13.18
CA ALA A 191 30.88 9.90 -14.64
C ALA A 191 30.14 8.67 -15.20
N ALA A 192 30.45 7.47 -14.72
CA ALA A 192 29.79 6.24 -15.19
C ALA A 192 28.30 6.19 -14.76
N GLU A 193 28.00 6.63 -13.54
CA GLU A 193 26.62 6.73 -13.04
C GLU A 193 25.81 7.78 -13.82
N SER A 194 26.43 8.90 -14.20
CA SER A 194 25.80 9.92 -15.04
C SER A 194 25.61 9.47 -16.49
N VAL A 195 26.55 8.72 -17.10
CA VAL A 195 26.35 8.13 -18.44
C VAL A 195 25.16 7.17 -18.45
N TYR A 196 25.09 6.27 -17.47
CA TYR A 196 23.97 5.34 -17.33
C TYR A 196 22.64 6.08 -17.17
N ARG A 197 22.61 7.11 -16.32
CA ARG A 197 21.42 7.95 -16.11
C ARG A 197 20.96 8.65 -17.39
N VAL A 198 21.89 9.24 -18.15
CA VAL A 198 21.58 9.89 -19.44
C VAL A 198 21.00 8.88 -20.43
N ARG A 199 21.60 7.69 -20.56
CA ARG A 199 21.08 6.62 -21.42
C ARG A 199 19.67 6.19 -21.00
N MET A 200 19.41 6.06 -19.70
CA MET A 200 18.09 5.71 -19.19
C MET A 200 17.05 6.82 -19.42
N HIS A 201 17.44 8.09 -19.32
CA HIS A 201 16.57 9.24 -19.65
C HIS A 201 16.21 9.25 -21.14
N LEU A 202 17.17 8.97 -22.03
CA LEU A 202 16.93 8.84 -23.47
C LEU A 202 16.02 7.65 -23.79
N ALA A 203 16.28 6.49 -23.18
CA ALA A 203 15.41 5.32 -23.30
C ALA A 203 13.97 5.66 -22.88
N TYR A 204 13.79 6.41 -21.80
CA TYR A 204 12.48 6.91 -21.37
C TYR A 204 11.83 7.85 -22.39
N GLY A 205 12.60 8.77 -22.99
CA GLY A 205 12.12 9.63 -24.08
C GLY A 205 11.56 8.83 -25.26
N TYR A 206 12.37 7.90 -25.78
CA TYR A 206 11.95 7.01 -26.88
C TYR A 206 10.73 6.17 -26.52
N TRP A 207 10.76 5.56 -25.33
CA TRP A 207 9.66 4.76 -24.84
C TRP A 207 8.37 5.57 -24.76
N ARG A 208 8.44 6.78 -24.19
CA ARG A 208 7.30 7.70 -24.07
C ARG A 208 6.72 8.10 -25.42
N ASP A 209 7.54 8.21 -26.45
CA ASP A 209 7.09 8.56 -27.80
C ASP A 209 6.44 7.39 -28.56
N MET A 210 6.78 6.16 -28.20
CA MET A 210 6.14 4.96 -28.75
C MET A 210 4.79 4.61 -28.08
N ILE A 211 4.42 5.27 -26.98
CA ILE A 211 3.15 5.00 -26.29
C ILE A 211 2.00 5.72 -26.99
N PRO A 212 0.87 5.03 -27.25
CA PRO A 212 -0.30 5.67 -27.85
C PRO A 212 -0.94 6.69 -26.91
N VAL A 213 -1.55 7.73 -27.48
CA VAL A 213 -2.27 8.77 -26.73
C VAL A 213 -3.55 8.15 -26.11
N PRO A 214 -3.87 8.41 -24.83
CA PRO A 214 -3.15 9.28 -23.89
C PRO A 214 -1.97 8.61 -23.17
N LYS A 215 -0.77 9.19 -23.32
CA LYS A 215 0.48 8.72 -22.67
C LYS A 215 0.34 8.64 -21.14
N GLN A 216 -0.41 9.58 -20.57
CA GLN A 216 -0.63 9.68 -19.11
C GLN A 216 -1.36 8.48 -18.53
N LEU A 217 -2.23 7.80 -19.29
CA LEU A 217 -2.91 6.59 -18.82
C LEU A 217 -1.93 5.50 -18.40
N VAL A 218 -0.89 5.27 -19.21
CA VAL A 218 0.12 4.24 -18.91
C VAL A 218 1.02 4.66 -17.75
N LEU A 219 1.37 5.95 -17.68
CA LEU A 219 2.18 6.48 -16.59
C LEU A 219 1.45 6.39 -15.24
N ASP A 220 0.18 6.73 -15.19
CA ASP A 220 -0.61 6.62 -13.96
C ASP A 220 -0.75 5.16 -13.50
N MET A 221 -0.74 4.19 -14.42
CA MET A 221 -0.73 2.76 -14.09
C MET A 221 0.63 2.24 -13.59
N ILE A 222 1.74 2.88 -14.00
CA ILE A 222 3.10 2.46 -13.62
C ILE A 222 3.60 3.20 -12.38
N VAL A 223 3.41 4.52 -12.32
CA VAL A 223 3.92 5.40 -11.26
C VAL A 223 2.92 5.56 -10.13
N GLY A 224 1.62 5.49 -10.44
CA GLY A 224 0.55 5.53 -9.45
C GLY A 224 0.47 4.21 -8.70
N ASP A 225 1.46 3.89 -7.88
CA ASP A 225 1.58 2.65 -7.10
C ASP A 225 0.30 2.30 -6.29
N ALA A 226 -0.53 3.31 -5.98
CA ALA A 226 -1.83 3.17 -5.30
C ALA A 226 -3.06 3.11 -6.24
N ILE A 227 -2.92 3.48 -7.51
CA ILE A 227 -4.01 3.55 -8.49
C ILE A 227 -4.01 2.25 -9.29
N GLY A 228 -4.91 1.33 -8.93
CA GLY A 228 -5.15 0.13 -9.73
C GLY A 228 -5.49 0.47 -11.19
N TYR A 229 -5.11 -0.39 -12.14
CA TYR A 229 -5.39 -0.19 -13.57
C TYR A 229 -6.88 0.03 -13.88
N THR A 230 -7.78 -0.47 -13.02
CA THR A 230 -9.24 -0.25 -13.11
C THR A 230 -9.63 1.19 -12.81
N ILE A 231 -8.95 1.85 -11.87
CA ILE A 231 -9.17 3.25 -11.51
C ILE A 231 -8.61 4.14 -12.62
N ALA A 232 -7.39 3.87 -13.10
CA ALA A 232 -6.80 4.58 -14.22
C ALA A 232 -7.70 4.48 -15.48
N ALA A 233 -8.15 3.27 -15.83
CA ALA A 233 -9.08 3.04 -16.92
C ALA A 233 -10.36 3.87 -16.80
N ARG A 234 -10.93 4.00 -15.58
CA ARG A 234 -12.10 4.83 -15.31
C ARG A 234 -11.82 6.32 -15.51
N ILE A 235 -10.70 6.84 -15.00
CA ILE A 235 -10.32 8.26 -15.12
C ILE A 235 -10.20 8.66 -16.60
N TYR A 236 -9.51 7.85 -17.39
CA TYR A 236 -9.29 8.11 -18.81
C TYR A 236 -10.43 7.61 -19.72
N ARG A 237 -11.53 7.11 -19.14
CA ARG A 237 -12.70 6.57 -19.87
C ARG A 237 -12.35 5.49 -20.90
N VAL A 238 -11.38 4.63 -20.57
CA VAL A 238 -10.95 3.50 -21.39
C VAL A 238 -11.46 2.21 -20.76
N HIS A 239 -11.87 1.24 -21.58
CA HIS A 239 -12.28 -0.07 -21.08
C HIS A 239 -11.10 -0.80 -20.41
N ASN A 240 -11.32 -1.47 -19.28
CA ASN A 240 -10.28 -2.17 -18.49
C ASN A 240 -9.41 -3.11 -19.34
N ARG A 241 -10.01 -3.90 -20.25
CA ARG A 241 -9.29 -4.81 -21.16
C ARG A 241 -8.33 -4.05 -22.08
N ARG A 242 -8.72 -2.87 -22.56
CA ARG A 242 -7.90 -2.03 -23.44
C ARG A 242 -6.77 -1.38 -22.65
N ALA A 243 -7.04 -0.83 -21.47
CA ALA A 243 -6.03 -0.27 -20.59
C ALA A 243 -4.94 -1.30 -20.22
N LYS A 244 -5.37 -2.52 -19.85
CA LYS A 244 -4.46 -3.64 -19.57
C LYS A 244 -3.57 -4.00 -20.78
N ARG A 245 -4.16 -4.11 -21.98
CA ARG A 245 -3.38 -4.38 -23.19
C ARG A 245 -2.36 -3.27 -23.48
N LEU A 246 -2.77 -2.01 -23.34
CA LEU A 246 -1.86 -0.86 -23.54
C LEU A 246 -0.70 -0.86 -22.54
N LEU A 247 -0.96 -1.23 -21.28
CA LEU A 247 0.08 -1.40 -20.27
C LEU A 247 1.11 -2.46 -20.69
N LEU A 248 0.63 -3.66 -21.06
CA LEU A 248 1.51 -4.76 -21.48
C LEU A 248 2.35 -4.37 -22.70
N GLU A 249 1.71 -3.86 -23.75
CA GLU A 249 2.41 -3.40 -24.96
C GLU A 249 3.43 -2.31 -24.67
N ALA A 250 3.17 -1.42 -23.71
CA ALA A 250 4.12 -0.40 -23.31
C ALA A 250 5.31 -1.01 -22.56
N LEU A 251 5.08 -1.94 -21.61
CA LEU A 251 6.16 -2.60 -20.88
C LEU A 251 7.06 -3.42 -21.83
N ASP A 252 6.49 -4.13 -22.79
CA ASP A 252 7.23 -4.94 -23.77
C ASP A 252 8.11 -4.10 -24.72
N ARG A 253 7.82 -2.80 -24.87
CA ARG A 253 8.64 -1.88 -25.68
C ARG A 253 9.88 -1.38 -24.94
N TRP A 254 9.88 -1.41 -23.60
CA TRP A 254 10.98 -0.90 -22.78
C TRP A 254 12.36 -1.47 -23.14
N PRO A 255 12.59 -2.79 -23.17
CA PRO A 255 13.92 -3.35 -23.43
C PRO A 255 14.50 -2.93 -24.78
N ARG A 256 13.65 -2.74 -25.80
CA ARG A 256 14.07 -2.25 -27.13
C ARG A 256 14.54 -0.79 -27.06
N CYS A 257 13.86 0.04 -26.27
CA CYS A 257 14.23 1.44 -26.07
C CYS A 257 15.55 1.57 -25.32
N VAL A 258 15.76 0.72 -24.31
CA VAL A 258 17.02 0.65 -23.57
C VAL A 258 18.15 0.20 -24.48
N ALA A 259 17.99 -0.90 -25.21
CA ALA A 259 19.00 -1.40 -26.15
C ALA A 259 19.41 -0.31 -27.16
N HIS A 260 18.42 0.41 -27.71
CA HIS A 260 18.67 1.50 -28.65
C HIS A 260 19.39 2.70 -28.01
N ALA A 261 19.01 3.10 -26.80
CA ALA A 261 19.69 4.19 -26.10
C ALA A 261 21.15 3.85 -25.78
N PHE A 262 21.42 2.58 -25.43
CA PHE A 262 22.77 2.10 -25.16
C PHE A 262 23.63 1.95 -26.42
N SER A 263 23.03 1.67 -27.58
CA SER A 263 23.77 1.63 -28.85
C SER A 263 24.12 3.04 -29.38
N MET A 264 23.35 4.07 -29.03
CA MET A 264 23.49 5.42 -29.58
C MET A 264 24.48 6.31 -28.82
N VAL A 265 24.68 6.08 -27.53
CA VAL A 265 25.49 6.97 -26.68
C VAL A 265 26.79 6.30 -26.32
N ASP A 266 27.88 6.70 -26.97
CA ASP A 266 29.23 6.38 -26.53
C ASP A 266 29.66 7.23 -25.31
N HIS A 267 30.68 6.79 -24.56
CA HIS A 267 31.17 7.45 -23.34
C HIS A 267 31.57 8.91 -23.61
N ALA A 268 32.19 9.17 -24.76
CA ALA A 268 32.59 10.51 -25.18
C ALA A 268 31.39 11.47 -25.35
N THR A 269 30.27 10.96 -25.86
CA THR A 269 29.02 11.73 -26.05
C THR A 269 28.37 12.04 -24.71
N ALA A 270 28.36 11.08 -23.79
CA ALA A 270 27.83 11.28 -22.46
C ALA A 270 28.66 12.28 -21.64
N ASP A 271 29.99 12.22 -21.72
CA ASP A 271 30.89 13.20 -21.10
C ASP A 271 30.67 14.62 -21.67
N ALA A 272 30.43 14.74 -22.97
CA ALA A 272 30.11 16.02 -23.60
C ALA A 272 28.79 16.63 -23.07
N MET A 273 27.72 15.83 -22.93
CA MET A 273 26.44 16.28 -22.37
C MET A 273 26.55 16.66 -20.90
N ASN A 274 27.30 15.89 -20.10
CA ASN A 274 27.57 16.18 -18.70
C ASN A 274 28.37 17.47 -18.47
N HIS A 275 29.21 17.84 -19.43
CA HIS A 275 29.94 19.12 -19.43
C HIS A 275 29.15 20.29 -20.03
N GLY A 276 27.84 20.11 -20.24
CA GLY A 276 26.96 21.16 -20.76
C GLY A 276 27.26 21.57 -22.19
N ARG A 277 28.02 20.76 -22.94
CA ARG A 277 28.26 21.02 -24.36
C ARG A 277 27.00 20.65 -25.13
N THR A 278 26.60 21.53 -26.04
CA THR A 278 25.53 21.26 -26.99
C THR A 278 26.04 20.21 -27.97
N VAL A 279 25.62 18.96 -27.78
CA VAL A 279 25.81 17.91 -28.77
C VAL A 279 24.62 17.99 -29.72
N ASP A 280 24.89 18.11 -31.02
CA ASP A 280 23.83 18.07 -32.03
C ASP A 280 23.08 16.73 -31.89
N PRO A 281 21.76 16.76 -31.68
CA PRO A 281 21.03 15.57 -31.35
C PRO A 281 20.79 14.76 -32.62
N VAL A 282 21.79 14.01 -33.07
CA VAL A 282 21.63 12.97 -34.10
C VAL A 282 20.56 11.94 -33.66
N TRP A 283 20.28 11.86 -32.36
CA TRP A 283 19.25 11.01 -31.75
C TRP A 283 17.82 11.60 -31.78
N LEU A 284 17.62 12.86 -32.17
CA LEU A 284 16.27 13.42 -32.40
C LEU A 284 15.66 12.93 -33.74
N ASP A 285 16.47 12.32 -34.61
CA ASP A 285 16.03 11.59 -35.80
C ASP A 285 15.64 10.13 -35.49
N GLY A 286 15.29 9.84 -34.24
CA GLY A 286 14.87 8.52 -33.78
C GLY A 286 13.77 7.85 -34.63
N PRO A 287 13.48 6.56 -34.39
CA PRO A 287 12.64 5.73 -35.26
C PRO A 287 11.20 6.24 -35.45
N SER A 288 10.76 7.24 -34.68
CA SER A 288 9.47 7.92 -34.88
C SER A 288 9.33 8.56 -36.26
N LYS A 289 10.41 9.10 -36.85
CA LYS A 289 10.37 9.63 -38.24
C LYS A 289 10.22 8.52 -39.29
N ALA A 290 10.74 7.33 -39.02
CA ALA A 290 10.61 6.16 -39.90
C ALA A 290 9.25 5.45 -39.72
N TYR A 291 8.64 5.52 -38.54
CA TYR A 291 7.36 4.88 -38.23
C TYR A 291 6.14 5.74 -38.60
N TRP A 292 6.28 7.07 -38.55
CA TRP A 292 5.30 8.04 -39.06
C TRP A 292 5.84 8.60 -40.37
N GLY A 293 5.65 7.86 -41.47
CA GLY A 293 6.17 8.19 -42.80
C GLY A 293 6.07 9.69 -43.12
N GLN A 294 7.13 10.22 -43.74
CA GLN A 294 7.25 11.60 -44.19
C GLN A 294 5.90 12.13 -44.71
N VAL A 295 5.25 12.98 -43.92
CA VAL A 295 4.19 13.84 -44.44
C VAL A 295 4.91 14.86 -45.31
N ASP A 296 4.76 14.71 -46.62
CA ASP A 296 5.28 15.64 -47.61
C ASP A 296 4.67 17.03 -47.34
N PRO A 297 5.46 18.03 -46.92
CA PRO A 297 4.96 19.36 -46.60
C PRO A 297 4.50 20.14 -47.86
N THR A 298 4.64 19.56 -49.06
CA THR A 298 4.22 20.18 -50.32
C THR A 298 2.84 19.72 -50.82
N ALA A 299 2.19 18.77 -50.15
CA ALA A 299 0.85 18.32 -50.54
C ALA A 299 -0.23 19.35 -50.11
N PRO A 300 -1.11 19.82 -51.03
CA PRO A 300 -2.14 20.79 -50.70
C PRO A 300 -3.20 20.21 -49.75
N PRO A 301 -3.78 21.01 -48.84
CA PRO A 301 -4.77 20.52 -47.89
C PRO A 301 -6.07 20.13 -48.62
N THR A 302 -6.34 18.84 -48.71
CA THR A 302 -7.63 18.34 -49.19
C THR A 302 -8.72 18.82 -48.24
N THR A 303 -9.54 19.75 -48.74
CA THR A 303 -10.59 20.39 -47.97
C THR A 303 -11.75 19.40 -47.78
N GLY A 304 -12.15 19.15 -46.52
CA GLY A 304 -13.54 18.75 -46.24
C GLY A 304 -13.84 17.39 -45.62
N GLN A 305 -12.98 16.78 -44.80
CA GLN A 305 -13.43 15.71 -43.87
C GLN A 305 -12.73 15.81 -42.50
N PRO A 306 -13.46 15.62 -41.37
CA PRO A 306 -12.84 15.53 -40.06
C PRO A 306 -11.94 14.29 -39.99
N ALA A 307 -10.67 14.51 -39.65
CA ALA A 307 -9.63 13.50 -39.59
C ALA A 307 -9.96 12.38 -38.58
N ILE A 308 -10.61 11.33 -39.07
CA ILE A 308 -10.52 9.99 -38.48
C ILE A 308 -9.35 9.33 -39.21
N ILE A 309 -8.20 9.23 -38.54
CA ILE A 309 -7.06 8.45 -39.03
C ILE A 309 -7.48 6.98 -39.01
N GLY A 310 -8.07 6.53 -40.12
CA GLY A 310 -8.23 5.12 -40.42
C GLY A 310 -6.86 4.54 -40.66
N ILE A 311 -6.42 3.64 -39.77
CA ILE A 311 -5.24 2.82 -40.02
C ILE A 311 -5.62 1.85 -41.13
N ASP A 312 -5.18 2.14 -42.35
CA ASP A 312 -5.29 1.22 -43.48
C ASP A 312 -4.31 0.05 -43.25
N LEU A 313 -4.84 -1.10 -42.87
CA LEU A 313 -4.07 -2.33 -42.63
C LEU A 313 -3.51 -2.95 -43.93
N ALA A 314 -3.89 -2.45 -45.11
CA ALA A 314 -3.39 -2.97 -46.39
C ALA A 314 -2.02 -2.39 -46.79
N SER A 315 -1.62 -1.27 -46.18
CA SER A 315 -0.38 -0.56 -46.49
C SER A 315 0.76 -0.92 -45.52
N ARG A 316 1.10 -2.21 -45.41
CA ARG A 316 2.37 -2.62 -44.80
C ARG A 316 3.49 -2.38 -45.82
N PRO A 317 4.48 -1.51 -45.57
CA PRO A 317 5.68 -1.51 -46.38
C PRO A 317 6.42 -2.84 -46.14
N ASP A 318 6.93 -3.41 -47.23
CA ASP A 318 7.77 -4.60 -47.23
C ASP A 318 8.98 -4.39 -46.31
N LEU A 319 9.15 -5.27 -45.32
CA LEU A 319 10.13 -5.16 -44.23
C LEU A 319 11.54 -5.60 -44.67
N SER A 320 11.95 -5.24 -45.89
CA SER A 320 13.20 -5.66 -46.53
C SER A 320 14.31 -4.60 -46.48
N GLY A 321 14.32 -3.75 -45.45
CA GLY A 321 15.53 -3.00 -45.08
C GLY A 321 16.63 -3.96 -44.62
N PRO A 322 17.94 -3.63 -44.79
CA PRO A 322 19.00 -4.51 -44.33
C PRO A 322 18.84 -4.69 -42.82
N VAL A 323 18.46 -5.90 -42.42
CA VAL A 323 18.45 -6.33 -41.02
C VAL A 323 19.84 -5.98 -40.49
N GLN A 324 19.93 -5.06 -39.54
CA GLN A 324 21.19 -4.86 -38.83
C GLN A 324 21.51 -6.20 -38.18
N THR A 325 22.45 -6.91 -38.78
CA THR A 325 22.82 -8.25 -38.37
C THR A 325 23.35 -8.14 -36.95
N LEU A 326 22.61 -8.73 -36.00
CA LEU A 326 23.09 -8.84 -34.61
C LEU A 326 24.51 -9.40 -34.64
N ASP A 327 25.40 -8.78 -33.88
CA ASP A 327 26.78 -9.25 -33.78
C ASP A 327 26.75 -10.73 -33.37
N PRO A 328 27.31 -11.64 -34.19
CA PRO A 328 27.25 -13.07 -33.92
C PRO A 328 27.90 -13.44 -32.58
N ALA A 329 28.77 -12.59 -32.03
CA ALA A 329 29.34 -12.80 -30.70
C ALA A 329 28.28 -12.76 -29.57
N PHE A 330 27.17 -12.06 -29.76
CA PHE A 330 26.08 -12.00 -28.77
C PHE A 330 25.10 -13.18 -28.87
N LEU A 331 25.28 -14.04 -29.87
CA LEU A 331 24.46 -15.22 -30.07
C LEU A 331 25.18 -16.47 -29.58
N ASP A 332 24.42 -17.42 -29.05
CA ASP A 332 24.88 -18.76 -28.69
C ASP A 332 24.96 -19.68 -29.93
N GLU A 333 25.38 -20.93 -29.74
CA GLU A 333 25.49 -21.91 -30.82
C GLU A 333 24.15 -22.24 -31.50
N ARG A 334 23.03 -21.83 -30.91
CA ARG A 334 21.67 -22.02 -31.41
C ARG A 334 21.11 -20.78 -32.10
N GLY A 335 21.87 -19.68 -32.15
CA GLY A 335 21.46 -18.40 -32.72
C GLY A 335 20.54 -17.59 -31.81
N LEU A 336 20.48 -17.90 -30.51
CA LEU A 336 19.73 -17.14 -29.51
C LEU A 336 20.65 -16.18 -28.76
N LEU A 337 20.10 -15.09 -28.24
CA LEU A 337 20.86 -14.15 -27.42
C LEU A 337 21.42 -14.84 -26.17
N ARG A 338 22.72 -14.67 -25.93
CA ARG A 338 23.40 -15.15 -24.72
C ARG A 338 22.84 -14.49 -23.47
N GLU A 339 23.12 -15.12 -22.33
CA GLU A 339 22.86 -14.55 -21.00
C GLU A 339 23.53 -13.17 -20.87
N TRP A 340 22.87 -12.26 -20.17
CA TRP A 340 23.31 -10.86 -20.11
C TRP A 340 24.68 -10.69 -19.45
N SER A 341 25.02 -11.56 -18.50
CA SER A 341 26.34 -11.62 -17.87
C SER A 341 27.46 -11.87 -18.89
N GLU A 342 27.25 -12.78 -19.83
CA GLU A 342 28.21 -13.11 -20.90
C GLU A 342 28.30 -11.97 -21.93
N ILE A 343 27.17 -11.40 -22.32
CA ILE A 343 27.13 -10.25 -23.23
C ILE A 343 27.91 -9.07 -22.60
N ALA A 344 27.73 -8.83 -21.30
CA ALA A 344 28.45 -7.79 -20.58
C ALA A 344 29.95 -8.06 -20.49
N GLU A 345 30.40 -9.31 -20.41
CA GLU A 345 31.83 -9.67 -20.47
C GLU A 345 32.43 -9.46 -21.86
N ILE A 346 31.73 -9.84 -22.93
CA ILE A 346 32.18 -9.62 -24.31
C ILE A 346 32.35 -8.12 -24.58
N ILE A 347 31.40 -7.31 -24.12
CA ILE A 347 31.49 -5.84 -24.23
C ILE A 347 32.68 -5.32 -23.42
N ARG A 348 32.89 -5.82 -22.18
CA ARG A 348 34.04 -5.41 -21.35
C ARG A 348 35.39 -5.78 -21.96
N ALA A 349 35.52 -6.97 -22.56
CA ALA A 349 36.76 -7.41 -23.19
C ALA A 349 37.16 -6.52 -24.38
N ARG A 350 36.18 -6.12 -25.20
CA ARG A 350 36.38 -5.23 -26.36
C ARG A 350 36.67 -3.76 -26.00
N LEU A 351 36.52 -3.40 -24.73
CA LEU A 351 36.80 -2.06 -24.22
C LEU A 351 38.24 -1.91 -23.68
N VAL A 352 39.00 -3.03 -23.57
CA VAL A 352 40.37 -3.05 -23.04
C VAL A 352 41.44 -3.15 -24.15
N GLU A 353 41.05 -3.63 -25.35
CA GLU A 353 41.81 -3.47 -26.60
C GLU A 353 41.54 -2.09 -27.22
#